data_AF-A0A3C1Y4K8-F1
#
_entry.id   AF-A0A3C1Y4K8-F1
#
_cell.length_a   1.000
_cell.length_b   1.000
_cell.length_c   1.000
_cell.angle_alpha   90.00
_cell.angle_beta   90.00
_cell.angle_gamma   90.00
#
_symmetry.space_group_name_H-M   'P 1'
#
loop_
_entity.id
_entity.type
_entity.pdbx_description
1 polymer ?
#
loop_
_entity_poly.entity_id
_entity_poly.type
_entity_poly.pdbx_seq_one_letter_code
_entity_poly.pdbx_strand_id
1 'polypeptide(L)' 'MVQNIKKYKRGIGAWMSSEKGQRFFNFAYSIGAAIVIWGALFKILHLPGGNLLLCIGMGTEVLM' A
#
# COMPACT_ATOMS: atom_id res chain seq x y z
N MET A 1 6.62 -28.85 -17.19
CA MET A 1 5.75 -27.78 -16.65
C MET A 1 6.37 -26.95 -15.50
N VAL A 2 7.21 -27.51 -14.63
CA VAL A 2 7.73 -26.82 -13.42
C VAL A 2 8.75 -25.69 -13.68
N GLN A 3 9.52 -25.75 -14.78
CA GLN A 3 10.57 -24.76 -15.09
C GLN A 3 10.03 -23.34 -15.43
N ASN A 4 8.85 -23.25 -16.08
CA ASN A 4 8.31 -21.98 -16.55
C ASN A 4 7.80 -21.06 -15.42
N ILE A 5 7.29 -21.64 -14.33
CA ILE A 5 6.81 -20.88 -13.15
C ILE A 5 7.98 -20.22 -12.40
N LYS A 6 9.14 -20.88 -12.31
CA LYS A 6 10.33 -20.33 -11.64
C LYS A 6 10.94 -19.15 -12.40
N LYS A 7 10.87 -19.14 -13.74
CA LYS A 7 11.36 -18.04 -14.58
C LYS A 7 10.51 -16.77 -14.43
N TYR A 8 9.18 -16.93 -14.30
CA TYR A 8 8.25 -15.82 -14.08
C TYR A 8 8.39 -15.20 -12.69
N LYS A 9 8.54 -16.01 -11.62
CA LYS A 9 8.87 -15.53 -10.26
C LYS A 9 10.18 -14.75 -10.20
N ARG A 10 11.17 -15.11 -11.03
CA ARG A 10 12.46 -14.41 -11.12
C ARG A 10 12.35 -13.04 -11.80
N GLY A 11 11.50 -12.88 -12.80
CA GLY A 11 11.27 -11.59 -13.47
C GLY A 11 10.64 -10.59 -12.50
N ILE A 12 9.44 -10.88 -11.99
CA ILE A 12 8.69 -9.90 -11.18
C ILE A 12 9.39 -9.62 -9.84
N GLY A 13 9.97 -10.65 -9.21
CA GLY A 13 10.74 -10.51 -7.96
C GLY A 13 12.05 -9.72 -8.13
N ALA A 14 12.76 -9.88 -9.25
CA ALA A 14 13.99 -9.12 -9.51
C ALA A 14 13.70 -7.64 -9.81
N TRP A 15 12.56 -7.32 -10.42
CA TRP A 15 12.11 -5.93 -10.61
C TRP A 15 11.65 -5.29 -9.29
N MET A 16 11.01 -6.07 -8.40
CA MET A 16 10.63 -5.62 -7.04
C MET A 16 11.84 -5.34 -6.14
N SER A 17 12.89 -6.18 -6.21
CA SER A 17 14.17 -5.98 -5.51
C SER A 17 15.09 -4.94 -6.16
N SER A 18 14.73 -4.37 -7.31
CA SER A 18 15.49 -3.27 -7.91
C SER A 18 15.28 -1.98 -7.13
N GLU A 19 16.28 -1.10 -7.06
CA GLU A 19 16.23 0.19 -6.33
C GLU A 19 14.99 1.03 -6.68
N LYS A 20 14.53 0.93 -7.94
CA LYS A 20 13.30 1.60 -8.42
C LYS A 20 12.03 0.99 -7.83
N GLY A 21 11.98 -0.35 -7.72
CA GLY A 21 10.84 -1.07 -7.13
C GLY A 21 10.69 -0.75 -5.65
N GLN A 22 11.80 -0.79 -4.90
CA GLN A 22 11.79 -0.46 -3.47
C GLN A 22 11.32 0.98 -3.19
N ARG A 23 11.74 1.95 -4.01
CA ARG A 23 11.25 3.34 -3.93
C ARG A 23 9.74 3.44 -4.20
N PHE A 24 9.23 2.68 -5.16
CA PHE A 24 7.80 2.65 -5.46
C PHE A 24 6.98 2.06 -4.30
N PHE A 25 7.44 0.98 -3.68
CA PHE A 25 6.80 0.41 -2.47
C PHE A 25 6.81 1.39 -1.30
N ASN A 26 7.93 2.06 -1.03
CA ASN A 26 8.00 3.09 0.01
C ASN A 26 7.07 4.27 -0.26
N PHE A 27 6.90 4.65 -1.53
CA PHE A 27 5.96 5.70 -1.93
C PHE A 27 4.51 5.26 -1.73
N ALA A 28 4.17 4.04 -2.12
CA ALA A 28 2.85 3.45 -1.90
C ALA A 28 2.52 3.36 -0.39
N TYR A 29 3.48 2.94 0.43
CA TYR A 29 3.35 2.91 1.90
C TYR A 29 3.13 4.31 2.48
N SER A 30 3.90 5.31 2.02
CA SER A 30 3.74 6.71 2.41
C SER A 30 2.37 7.28 2.04
N ILE A 31 1.83 6.91 0.87
CA ILE A 31 0.46 7.27 0.47
C ILE A 31 -0.57 6.63 1.39
N GLY A 32 -0.42 5.35 1.75
CA GLY A 32 -1.31 4.66 2.69
C GLY A 32 -1.37 5.38 4.03
N ALA A 33 -0.21 5.72 4.60
CA ALA A 33 -0.11 6.49 5.84
C ALA A 33 -0.79 7.87 5.75
N ALA A 34 -0.65 8.58 4.62
CA ALA A 34 -1.30 9.87 4.42
C ALA A 34 -2.84 9.75 4.41
N ILE A 35 -3.39 8.69 3.82
CA ILE A 35 -4.84 8.43 3.80
C ILE A 35 -5.36 8.12 5.21
N VAL A 36 -4.61 7.36 6.02
CA VAL A 36 -4.95 7.08 7.43
C VAL A 36 -5.02 8.36 8.26
N ILE A 37 -3.99 9.20 8.16
CA ILE A 37 -3.93 10.48 8.89
C ILE A 37 -5.09 11.39 8.47
N TRP A 38 -5.42 11.41 7.18
CA TRP A 38 -6.55 12.19 6.68
C TRP A 38 -7.90 11.68 7.18
N GLY A 39 -8.10 10.36 7.23
CA GLY A 39 -9.29 9.75 7.83
C GLY A 39 -9.41 10.01 9.33
N ALA A 40 -8.29 9.98 10.07
CA ALA A 40 -8.25 10.31 11.49
C ALA A 40 -8.62 11.79 11.73
N LEU A 41 -8.14 12.69 10.88
CA LEU A 41 -8.51 14.11 10.93
C LEU A 41 -10.02 14.31 10.73
N PHE A 42 -10.63 13.64 9.75
CA PHE A 42 -12.08 13.72 9.51
C PHE A 42 -12.90 13.16 10.67
N LYS A 43 -12.40 12.11 11.32
CA LYS A 43 -13.00 11.52 12.52
C LYS A 43 -12.96 12.50 13.71
N ILE A 44 -11.84 13.20 13.93
CA ILE A 44 -11.70 14.20 14.99
C ILE A 44 -12.58 15.43 14.72
N LEU A 45 -12.70 15.84 13.46
CA LEU A 45 -13.52 17.00 13.05
C LEU A 45 -15.02 16.67 12.94
N HIS A 46 -15.45 15.42 13.25
CA HIS A 46 -16.83 14.95 13.13
C HIS A 46 -17.44 15.15 11.73
N LEU A 47 -16.62 15.10 10.68
CA LEU A 47 -17.10 15.23 9.31
C LEU A 47 -17.75 13.92 8.83
N PRO A 48 -18.84 14.01 8.03
CA PRO A 48 -19.44 12.83 7.43
C PRO A 48 -18.42 12.11 6.55
N GLY A 49 -18.33 10.78 6.69
CA GLY A 49 -17.37 9.95 5.94
C GLY A 49 -16.04 9.69 6.66
N GLY A 50 -15.78 10.29 7.82
CA GLY A 50 -14.54 10.05 8.59
C GLY A 50 -14.31 8.58 8.93
N ASN A 51 -15.34 7.85 9.36
CA ASN A 51 -15.24 6.40 9.63
C ASN A 51 -14.87 5.58 8.38
N LEU A 52 -15.42 5.93 7.21
CA LEU A 52 -15.17 5.19 5.98
C LEU A 52 -13.73 5.41 5.51
N LEU A 53 -13.27 6.66 5.51
CA LEU A 53 -11.89 7.04 5.20
C LEU A 53 -10.89 6.38 6.16
N LEU A 54 -11.19 6.34 7.47
CA LEU A 54 -10.36 5.65 8.45
C LEU A 54 -10.32 4.14 8.22
N CYS A 55 -11.46 3.53 7.89
CA CYS A 55 -11.54 2.10 7.62
C CYS A 55 -10.75 1.72 6.36
N ILE A 56 -10.82 2.56 5.32
CA ILE A 56 -10.03 2.38 4.09
C ILE A 56 -8.55 2.57 4.41
N GLY A 57 -8.16 3.65 5.09
CA GLY A 57 -6.76 3.91 5.46
C GLY A 57 -6.16 2.76 6.27
N MET A 58 -6.81 2.36 7.36
CA MET A 58 -6.36 1.23 8.19
C MET A 58 -6.34 -0.08 7.39
N GLY A 59 -7.30 -0.28 6.47
CA GLY A 59 -7.30 -1.42 5.56
C GLY A 59 -6.14 -1.43 4.58
N THR A 60 -5.69 -0.26 4.11
CA THR A 60 -4.50 -0.14 3.24
C THR A 60 -3.21 -0.46 3.98
N GLU A 61 -3.09 -0.09 5.26
CA GLU A 61 -1.93 -0.45 6.09
C GLU A 61 -1.85 -1.95 6.42
N VAL A 62 -2.98 -2.67 6.44
CA VAL A 62 -2.97 -4.13 6.64
C VAL A 62 -2.51 -4.88 5.38
N LEU A 63 -2.64 -4.26 4.20
CA LEU A 63 -2.34 -4.89 2.90
C LEU A 63 -0.93 -4.63 2.38
N MET A 64 -0.24 -3.59 2.86
CA MET A 64 1.12 -3.20 2.45
C MET A 64 2.16 -3.66 3.46
#